data_AF-A0A353ZC45-F1
#
_entry.id   AF-A0A353ZC45-F1
#
_cell.length_a   1.000
_cell.length_b   1.000
_cell.length_c   1.000
_cell.angle_alpha   90.00
_cell.angle_beta   90.00
_cell.angle_gamma   90.00
#
_symmetry.space_group_name_H-M   'P 1'
#
loop_
_entity.id
_entity.type
_entity.pdbx_description
1 polymer ?
#
loop_
_entity_poly.entity_id
_entity_poly.type
_entity_poly.pdbx_seq_one_letter_code
_entity_poly.pdbx_strand_id
1 'polypeptide(L)'
;MSRSPGDSEPPPEQENPPGFWQRWYWPTVSLAALLAFELTASPALSAILLCCHFGLDDWLTGVWLWRNDPHMGRGRACAWFSFARAVTRTLLAAFFLLLLLVIVAAQLARNQPRGPGNLPAGFWGVAILLIVGLPLGSLLSLIACFSARRHSVKVWLDPGLHAARRAHQWPVSIMGVHNLADMPYLLMISVLLMIVLTPMIIAVVSLFPQKGPRPAFDIALVGVILATSVAFLWLLLRWTHQARARLPYECWAHEPISALPPAFAQSPLRNPGADVHDRIDPLDFDD
;
A
#
# COMPACT_ATOMS: atom_id res chain seq x y z
N MET A 1 -2.54 27.93 -38.88
CA MET A 1 -2.19 27.23 -37.63
C MET A 1 -0.68 27.02 -37.59
N SER A 2 0.04 27.94 -36.96
CA SER A 2 1.51 27.91 -36.81
C SER A 2 1.87 27.15 -35.53
N ARG A 3 2.58 26.02 -35.64
CA ARG A 3 3.18 25.33 -34.48
C ARG A 3 4.11 26.29 -33.74
N SER A 4 3.93 26.40 -32.42
CA SER A 4 4.76 27.24 -31.58
C SER A 4 6.18 26.67 -31.57
N PRO A 5 7.24 27.46 -31.87
CA PRO A 5 8.62 26.98 -31.98
C PRO A 5 9.27 26.60 -30.63
N GLY A 6 8.48 26.30 -29.60
CA GLY A 6 8.92 25.93 -28.25
C GLY A 6 8.53 24.53 -27.79
N ASP A 7 7.84 23.73 -28.62
CA ASP A 7 7.49 22.35 -28.30
C ASP A 7 8.71 21.43 -28.56
N SER A 8 9.81 21.63 -27.83
CA SER A 8 10.87 20.62 -27.78
C SER A 8 10.28 19.39 -27.10
N GLU A 9 10.07 18.34 -27.88
CA GLU A 9 9.68 17.01 -27.40
C GLU A 9 10.54 16.68 -26.18
N PRO A 10 9.93 16.37 -25.02
CA PRO A 10 10.71 16.06 -23.82
C PRO A 10 11.67 14.92 -24.18
N PRO A 11 12.96 15.02 -23.82
CA PRO A 11 13.94 14.03 -24.19
C PRO A 11 13.40 12.65 -23.79
N PRO A 12 13.47 11.65 -24.69
CA PRO A 12 12.90 10.34 -24.44
C PRO A 12 13.41 9.86 -23.09
N GLU A 13 12.47 9.58 -22.18
CA GLU A 13 12.75 9.14 -20.83
C GLU A 13 13.68 7.94 -20.92
N GLN A 14 14.94 8.13 -20.58
CA GLN A 14 15.98 7.14 -20.82
C GLN A 14 15.75 6.00 -19.82
N GLU A 15 15.02 4.97 -20.24
CA GLU A 15 14.81 3.76 -19.46
C GLU A 15 16.18 3.15 -19.14
N ASN A 16 16.65 3.36 -17.91
CA ASN A 16 17.86 2.71 -17.44
C ASN A 16 17.62 1.19 -17.48
N PRO A 17 18.46 0.42 -18.20
CA PRO A 17 18.28 -1.03 -18.26
C PRO A 17 18.26 -1.59 -16.83
N PRO A 18 17.41 -2.60 -16.56
CA PRO A 18 17.30 -3.17 -15.22
C PRO A 18 18.70 -3.61 -14.77
N GLY A 19 19.17 -3.03 -13.66
CA GLY A 19 20.50 -3.31 -13.15
C GLY A 19 20.71 -4.81 -12.94
N PHE A 20 21.93 -5.30 -13.13
CA PHE A 20 22.29 -6.72 -12.96
C PHE A 20 21.71 -7.33 -11.67
N TRP A 21 21.72 -6.58 -10.57
CA TRP A 21 21.15 -6.97 -9.28
C TRP A 21 19.64 -7.27 -9.32
N GLN A 22 18.87 -6.52 -10.11
CA GLN A 22 17.42 -6.73 -10.24
C GLN A 22 17.11 -8.08 -10.92
N ARG A 23 17.99 -8.54 -11.81
CA ARG A 23 17.86 -9.84 -12.48
C ARG A 23 18.11 -11.02 -11.53
N TRP A 24 19.04 -10.89 -10.60
CA TRP A 24 19.42 -11.96 -9.66
C TRP A 24 18.63 -11.95 -8.35
N TYR A 25 17.95 -10.86 -8.04
CA TYR A 25 17.19 -10.71 -6.80
C TYR A 25 16.16 -11.83 -6.59
N TRP A 26 15.32 -12.11 -7.59
CA TRP A 26 14.31 -13.16 -7.51
C TRP A 26 14.90 -14.56 -7.28
N PRO A 27 15.88 -15.04 -8.08
CA PRO A 27 16.54 -16.31 -7.82
C PRO A 27 17.12 -16.43 -6.41
N THR A 28 17.77 -15.38 -5.90
CA THR A 28 18.38 -15.43 -4.55
C THR A 28 17.35 -15.61 -3.45
N VAL A 29 16.17 -14.99 -3.58
CA VAL A 29 15.11 -15.13 -2.58
C VAL A 29 14.39 -16.46 -2.69
N SER A 30 14.15 -16.96 -3.91
CA SER A 30 13.62 -18.30 -4.11
C SER A 30 14.58 -19.36 -3.53
N LEU A 31 15.89 -19.19 -3.74
CA LEU A 31 16.90 -20.08 -3.18
C LEU A 31 16.94 -19.99 -1.65
N ALA A 32 16.86 -18.80 -1.07
CA ALA A 32 16.82 -18.62 0.39
C ALA A 32 15.55 -19.25 1.02
N ALA A 33 14.39 -19.11 0.37
CA ALA A 33 13.16 -19.76 0.80
C ALA A 33 13.25 -21.29 0.70
N LEU A 34 13.86 -21.82 -0.37
CA LEU A 34 14.12 -23.26 -0.51
C LEU A 34 15.09 -23.77 0.55
N LEU A 35 16.18 -23.05 0.83
CA LEU A 35 17.12 -23.42 1.89
C LEU A 35 16.44 -23.42 3.26
N ALA A 36 15.58 -22.43 3.54
CA ALA A 36 14.80 -22.41 4.77
C ALA A 36 13.85 -23.61 4.86
N PHE A 37 13.22 -24.02 3.75
CA PHE A 37 12.40 -25.22 3.68
C PHE A 37 13.21 -26.46 4.03
N GLU A 38 14.32 -26.69 3.33
CA GLU A 38 15.17 -27.89 3.50
C GLU A 38 15.75 -27.97 4.92
N LEU A 39 16.18 -26.83 5.49
CA LEU A 39 16.78 -26.80 6.83
C LEU A 39 15.76 -26.98 7.96
N THR A 40 14.50 -26.59 7.77
CA THR A 40 13.48 -26.60 8.83
C THR A 40 12.40 -27.66 8.64
N ALA A 41 12.34 -28.28 7.46
CA ALA A 41 11.23 -29.09 7.00
C ALA A 41 9.85 -28.41 7.16
N SER A 42 9.82 -27.07 7.22
CA SER A 42 8.63 -26.27 7.51
C SER A 42 8.21 -25.41 6.32
N PRO A 43 7.17 -25.81 5.56
CA PRO A 43 6.68 -24.99 4.44
C PRO A 43 6.10 -23.66 4.91
N ALA A 44 5.67 -23.56 6.18
CA ALA A 44 5.21 -22.33 6.79
C ALA A 44 6.29 -21.24 6.82
N LEU A 45 7.52 -21.57 7.21
CA LEU A 45 8.61 -20.60 7.27
C LEU A 45 8.98 -20.09 5.88
N SER A 46 8.99 -20.96 4.89
CA SER A 46 9.29 -20.63 3.50
C SER A 46 8.25 -19.69 2.91
N ALA A 47 6.97 -19.95 3.19
CA ALA A 47 5.86 -19.07 2.84
C ALA A 47 6.01 -17.69 3.49
N ILE A 48 6.33 -17.63 4.78
CA ILE A 48 6.53 -16.36 5.50
C ILE A 48 7.68 -15.56 4.89
N LEU A 49 8.83 -16.18 4.62
CA LEU A 49 9.99 -15.51 4.01
C LEU A 49 9.66 -14.97 2.62
N LEU A 50 8.96 -15.76 1.81
CA LEU A 50 8.50 -15.35 0.48
C LEU A 50 7.52 -14.16 0.57
N CYS A 51 6.61 -14.14 1.53
CA CYS A 51 5.69 -13.01 1.72
C CYS A 51 6.44 -11.76 2.21
N CYS A 52 7.35 -11.89 3.18
CA CYS A 52 8.12 -10.77 3.74
C CYS A 52 8.97 -10.06 2.69
N HIS A 53 9.44 -10.79 1.68
CA HIS A 53 10.19 -10.23 0.56
C HIS A 53 9.45 -9.08 -0.15
N PHE A 54 8.13 -9.20 -0.33
CA PHE A 54 7.33 -8.16 -1.01
C PHE A 54 7.27 -6.83 -0.26
N GLY A 55 7.50 -6.84 1.06
CA GLY A 55 7.55 -5.62 1.89
C GLY A 55 8.96 -5.09 2.15
N LEU A 56 10.00 -5.85 1.84
CA LEU A 56 11.36 -5.57 2.30
C LEU A 56 11.91 -4.25 1.76
N ASP A 57 11.67 -3.94 0.48
CA ASP A 57 12.16 -2.69 -0.13
C ASP A 57 11.52 -1.43 0.49
N ASP A 58 10.23 -1.46 0.80
CA ASP A 58 9.55 -0.38 1.52
C ASP A 58 10.08 -0.25 2.94
N TRP A 59 10.37 -1.37 3.61
CA TRP A 59 10.96 -1.36 4.95
C TRP A 59 12.34 -0.70 4.93
N LEU A 60 13.22 -1.11 4.03
CA LEU A 60 14.56 -0.52 3.88
C LEU A 60 14.48 0.97 3.52
N THR A 61 13.48 1.36 2.72
CA THR A 61 13.21 2.76 2.38
C THR A 61 12.75 3.56 3.58
N GLY A 62 11.89 2.99 4.42
CA GLY A 62 11.50 3.61 5.69
C GLY A 62 12.70 3.82 6.63
N VAL A 63 13.56 2.80 6.80
CA VAL A 63 14.78 2.93 7.61
C VAL A 63 15.73 3.98 7.04
N TRP A 64 15.90 4.02 5.72
CA TRP A 64 16.74 5.01 5.06
C TRP A 64 16.21 6.44 5.26
N LEU A 65 14.90 6.66 5.07
CA LEU A 65 14.25 7.95 5.32
C LEU A 65 14.36 8.40 6.77
N TRP A 66 14.19 7.48 7.72
CA TRP A 66 14.37 7.78 9.14
C TRP A 66 15.76 8.35 9.41
N ARG A 67 16.81 7.75 8.80
CA ARG A 67 18.21 8.06 9.08
C ARG A 67 18.75 9.26 8.32
N ASN A 68 18.36 9.45 7.06
CA ASN A 68 19.01 10.41 6.16
C ASN A 68 18.25 11.74 6.02
N ASP A 69 16.98 11.81 6.44
CA ASP A 69 16.20 13.04 6.32
C ASP A 69 16.69 14.10 7.33
N PRO A 70 17.13 15.31 6.88
CA PRO A 70 17.51 16.41 7.77
C PRO A 70 16.39 16.84 8.72
N HIS A 71 15.13 16.69 8.30
CA HIS A 71 13.96 16.99 9.12
C HIS A 71 13.47 15.72 9.81
N MET A 72 13.90 15.51 11.06
CA MET A 72 13.57 14.33 11.86
C MET A 72 12.06 14.02 11.93
N GLY A 73 11.21 15.04 12.00
CA GLY A 73 9.75 14.87 12.02
C GLY A 73 9.18 14.31 10.71
N ARG A 74 9.67 14.80 9.57
CA ARG A 74 9.30 14.34 8.22
C ARG A 74 9.84 12.93 7.96
N GLY A 75 11.11 12.70 8.25
CA GLY A 75 11.75 11.40 8.08
C GLY A 75 11.02 10.30 8.84
N ARG A 76 10.66 10.56 10.11
CA ARG A 76 9.87 9.61 10.93
C ARG A 76 8.48 9.37 10.36
N ALA A 77 7.74 10.42 9.99
CA ALA A 77 6.40 10.27 9.42
C ALA A 77 6.45 9.43 8.13
N CYS A 78 7.32 9.78 7.19
CA CYS A 78 7.48 9.06 5.93
C CYS A 78 7.98 7.61 6.15
N ALA A 79 8.84 7.39 7.14
CA ALA A 79 9.29 6.06 7.53
C ALA A 79 8.14 5.17 8.02
N TRP A 80 7.29 5.69 8.92
CA TRP A 80 6.12 4.95 9.40
C TRP A 80 5.12 4.63 8.29
N PHE A 81 4.87 5.56 7.36
CA PHE A 81 4.06 5.26 6.17
C PHE A 81 4.70 4.18 5.30
N SER A 82 6.03 4.18 5.15
CA SER A 82 6.76 3.15 4.41
C SER A 82 6.67 1.78 5.11
N PHE A 83 6.75 1.72 6.44
CA PHE A 83 6.56 0.48 7.20
C PHE A 83 5.13 -0.06 7.10
N ALA A 84 4.12 0.81 7.20
CA ALA A 84 2.72 0.42 7.01
C ALA A 84 2.49 -0.17 5.60
N ARG A 85 3.08 0.44 4.58
CA ARG A 85 3.06 -0.05 3.19
C ARG A 85 3.77 -1.40 3.04
N ALA A 86 4.94 -1.56 3.65
CA ALA A 86 5.68 -2.82 3.67
C ALA A 86 4.83 -3.98 4.22
N VAL A 87 4.18 -3.75 5.37
CA VAL A 87 3.29 -4.74 5.99
C VAL A 87 2.08 -5.02 5.13
N THR A 88 1.48 -4.00 4.50
CA THR A 88 0.31 -4.22 3.63
C THR A 88 0.65 -5.05 2.39
N ARG A 89 1.80 -4.79 1.74
CA ARG A 89 2.27 -5.62 0.61
C ARG A 89 2.55 -7.07 1.04
N THR A 90 3.16 -7.24 2.21
CA THR A 90 3.40 -8.56 2.81
C THR A 90 2.09 -9.31 3.06
N LEU A 91 1.09 -8.63 3.63
CA LEU A 91 -0.24 -9.19 3.89
C LEU A 91 -0.99 -9.53 2.59
N LEU A 92 -0.88 -8.68 1.57
CA LEU A 92 -1.49 -8.93 0.27
C LEU A 92 -0.88 -10.16 -0.40
N ALA A 93 0.45 -10.30 -0.35
CA ALA A 93 1.14 -11.49 -0.81
C ALA A 93 0.71 -12.75 -0.03
N ALA A 94 0.60 -12.65 1.30
CA ALA A 94 0.14 -13.74 2.16
C ALA A 94 -1.31 -14.14 1.83
N PHE A 95 -2.19 -13.18 1.57
CA PHE A 95 -3.57 -13.43 1.18
C PHE A 95 -3.66 -14.19 -0.15
N PHE A 96 -2.94 -13.74 -1.18
CA PHE A 96 -2.90 -14.44 -2.47
C PHE A 96 -2.29 -15.83 -2.36
N LEU A 97 -1.24 -16.00 -1.54
CA LEU A 97 -0.64 -17.29 -1.28
C LEU A 97 -1.62 -18.24 -0.57
N LEU A 98 -2.37 -17.75 0.42
CA LEU A 98 -3.40 -18.54 1.09
C LEU A 98 -4.50 -18.98 0.12
N LEU A 99 -4.96 -18.06 -0.73
CA LEU A 99 -5.96 -18.35 -1.76
C LEU A 99 -5.46 -19.44 -2.73
N LEU A 100 -4.20 -19.32 -3.18
CA LEU A 100 -3.57 -20.32 -4.03
C LEU A 100 -3.50 -21.69 -3.34
N LEU A 101 -3.08 -21.75 -2.07
CA LEU A 101 -3.03 -22.99 -1.29
C LEU A 101 -4.40 -23.65 -1.18
N VAL A 102 -5.46 -22.86 -0.92
CA VAL A 102 -6.84 -23.37 -0.84
C VAL A 102 -7.32 -23.91 -2.19
N ILE A 103 -7.05 -23.21 -3.30
CA ILE A 103 -7.42 -23.66 -4.64
C ILE A 103 -6.71 -24.98 -4.96
N VAL A 104 -5.38 -25.04 -4.78
CA VAL A 104 -4.58 -26.26 -5.05
C VAL A 104 -5.06 -27.42 -4.18
N ALA A 105 -5.32 -27.19 -2.90
CA ALA A 105 -5.86 -28.20 -1.99
C ALA A 105 -7.23 -28.71 -2.43
N ALA A 106 -8.11 -27.80 -2.86
CA ALA A 106 -9.43 -28.16 -3.37
C ALA A 106 -9.35 -29.00 -4.65
N GLN A 107 -8.38 -28.73 -5.55
CA GLN A 107 -8.16 -29.54 -6.75
C GLN A 107 -7.56 -30.91 -6.40
N LEU A 108 -6.57 -30.98 -5.52
CA LEU A 108 -6.00 -32.26 -5.07
C LEU A 108 -7.04 -33.14 -4.36
N ALA A 109 -7.90 -32.54 -3.54
CA ALA A 109 -8.97 -33.24 -2.85
C ALA A 109 -10.05 -33.83 -3.78
N ARG A 110 -10.13 -33.38 -5.05
CA ARG A 110 -10.98 -34.03 -6.06
C ARG A 110 -10.42 -35.38 -6.51
N ASN A 111 -9.10 -35.57 -6.44
CA ASN A 111 -8.41 -36.74 -6.95
C ASN A 111 -7.99 -37.73 -5.86
N GLN A 112 -8.16 -37.39 -4.58
CA GLN A 112 -7.79 -38.24 -3.44
C GLN A 112 -9.02 -38.57 -2.57
N PRO A 113 -9.13 -39.79 -2.02
CA PRO A 113 -10.17 -40.11 -1.06
C PRO A 113 -10.05 -39.17 0.15
N ARG A 114 -11.17 -38.57 0.56
CA ARG A 114 -11.24 -37.59 1.66
C ARG A 114 -10.73 -38.23 2.96
N GLY A 115 -9.46 -38.02 3.28
CA GLY A 115 -8.93 -38.24 4.62
C GLY A 115 -9.47 -37.16 5.57
N PRO A 116 -9.81 -37.51 6.82
CA PRO A 116 -10.31 -36.54 7.79
C PRO A 116 -9.24 -35.50 8.15
N GLY A 117 -9.54 -34.22 7.91
CA GLY A 117 -8.97 -33.09 8.66
C GLY A 117 -7.58 -32.58 8.28
N ASN A 118 -6.93 -33.10 7.24
CA ASN A 118 -5.59 -32.62 6.87
C ASN A 118 -5.66 -31.33 6.05
N LEU A 119 -5.48 -30.19 6.73
CA LEU A 119 -5.21 -28.91 6.07
C LEU A 119 -3.84 -28.95 5.35
N PRO A 120 -3.66 -28.20 4.26
CA PRO A 120 -2.38 -28.16 3.54
C PRO A 120 -1.24 -27.74 4.46
N ALA A 121 -0.09 -28.39 4.31
CA ALA A 121 1.11 -27.98 5.02
C ALA A 121 1.44 -26.51 4.68
N GLY A 122 1.58 -25.67 5.71
CA GLY A 122 1.79 -24.23 5.56
C GLY A 122 0.54 -23.35 5.71
N PHE A 123 -0.68 -23.91 5.68
CA PHE A 123 -1.92 -23.15 5.88
C PHE A 123 -1.89 -22.32 7.16
N TRP A 124 -1.54 -22.95 8.29
CA TRP A 124 -1.46 -22.29 9.60
C TRP A 124 -0.39 -21.20 9.65
N GLY A 125 0.74 -21.36 8.95
CA GLY A 125 1.79 -20.35 8.90
C GLY A 125 1.30 -19.06 8.24
N VAL A 126 0.65 -19.19 7.08
CA VAL A 126 0.09 -18.03 6.36
C VAL A 126 -1.09 -17.43 7.11
N ALA A 127 -1.94 -18.25 7.74
CA ALA A 127 -3.04 -17.78 8.57
C ALA A 127 -2.55 -16.97 9.78
N ILE A 128 -1.53 -17.44 10.50
CA ILE A 128 -0.91 -16.71 11.62
C ILE A 128 -0.33 -15.39 11.14
N LEU A 129 0.36 -15.38 9.99
CA LEU A 129 0.91 -14.15 9.39
C LEU A 129 -0.18 -13.11 9.12
N LEU A 130 -1.35 -13.53 8.62
CA LEU A 130 -2.49 -12.64 8.40
C LEU A 130 -3.09 -12.15 9.73
N ILE A 131 -3.30 -13.06 10.70
CA ILE A 131 -3.89 -12.74 12.01
C ILE A 131 -3.02 -11.74 12.79
N VAL A 132 -1.70 -11.89 12.77
CA VAL A 132 -0.76 -11.00 13.47
C VAL A 132 -0.43 -9.76 12.65
N GLY A 133 -0.28 -9.89 11.34
CA GLY A 133 0.10 -8.78 10.48
C GLY A 133 -1.00 -7.73 10.30
N LEU A 134 -2.27 -8.13 10.31
CA LEU A 134 -3.41 -7.20 10.24
C LEU A 134 -3.45 -6.14 11.37
N PRO A 135 -3.42 -6.52 12.66
CA PRO A 135 -3.37 -5.55 13.75
C PRO A 135 -2.06 -4.77 13.75
N LEU A 136 -0.93 -5.39 13.40
CA LEU A 136 0.35 -4.70 13.28
C LEU A 136 0.31 -3.62 12.19
N GLY A 137 -0.22 -3.93 11.00
CA GLY A 137 -0.39 -2.99 9.90
C GLY A 137 -1.32 -1.84 10.27
N SER A 138 -2.40 -2.13 11.00
CA SER A 138 -3.32 -1.13 11.54
C SER A 138 -2.59 -0.18 12.50
N LEU A 139 -1.84 -0.73 13.46
CA LEU A 139 -1.09 0.03 14.45
C LEU A 139 -0.03 0.92 13.78
N LEU A 140 0.75 0.38 12.85
CA LEU A 140 1.76 1.15 12.10
C LEU A 140 1.12 2.30 11.31
N SER A 141 -0.05 2.06 10.71
CA SER A 141 -0.79 3.10 9.98
C SER A 141 -1.28 4.22 10.90
N LEU A 142 -1.77 3.87 12.09
CA LEU A 142 -2.16 4.84 13.12
C LEU A 142 -0.96 5.64 13.62
N ILE A 143 0.18 4.97 13.88
CA ILE A 143 1.44 5.63 14.27
C ILE A 143 1.90 6.58 13.16
N ALA A 144 1.80 6.19 11.89
CA ALA A 144 2.15 7.03 10.75
C ALA A 144 1.29 8.30 10.69
N CYS A 145 -0.03 8.16 10.82
CA CYS A 145 -0.96 9.30 10.83
C CYS A 145 -0.74 10.21 12.03
N PHE A 146 -0.54 9.62 13.22
CA PHE A 146 -0.26 10.37 14.44
C PHE A 146 1.08 11.11 14.34
N SER A 147 2.12 10.47 13.80
CA SER A 147 3.44 11.07 13.59
C SER A 147 3.37 12.25 12.61
N ALA A 148 2.69 12.09 11.48
CA ALA A 148 2.48 13.17 10.51
C ALA A 148 1.76 14.37 11.14
N ARG A 149 0.67 14.11 11.90
CA ARG A 149 -0.08 15.16 12.61
C ARG A 149 0.74 15.85 13.69
N ARG A 150 1.48 15.09 14.50
CA ARG A 150 2.31 15.63 15.59
C ARG A 150 3.39 16.58 15.06
N HIS A 151 3.91 16.33 13.86
CA HIS A 151 4.94 17.16 13.24
C HIS A 151 4.37 18.15 12.21
N SER A 152 3.05 18.20 12.03
CA SER A 152 2.39 19.04 11.02
C SER A 152 2.96 18.85 9.60
N VAL A 153 3.39 17.63 9.27
CA VAL A 153 3.98 17.29 7.97
C VAL A 153 2.95 16.58 7.11
N LYS A 154 2.80 17.01 5.87
CA LYS A 154 2.06 16.27 4.83
C LYS A 154 3.00 15.29 4.16
N VAL A 155 2.56 14.05 3.96
CA VAL A 155 3.43 12.96 3.47
C VAL A 155 3.25 12.74 1.96
N TRP A 156 4.38 12.68 1.25
CA TRP A 156 4.47 12.28 -0.16
C TRP A 156 5.45 11.12 -0.29
N LEU A 157 4.97 9.98 -0.77
CA LEU A 157 5.82 8.83 -1.08
C LEU A 157 5.88 8.63 -2.61
N ASP A 158 7.07 8.64 -3.17
CA ASP A 158 7.30 8.52 -4.61
C ASP A 158 8.06 7.22 -4.94
N PRO A 159 7.82 6.54 -6.08
CA PRO A 159 8.63 5.39 -6.48
C PRO A 159 10.12 5.74 -6.61
N GLY A 160 10.43 7.00 -6.95
CA GLY A 160 11.79 7.54 -7.01
C GLY A 160 12.54 7.48 -5.69
N LEU A 161 11.85 7.37 -4.54
CA LEU A 161 12.50 7.17 -3.24
C LEU A 161 13.30 5.86 -3.18
N HIS A 162 12.81 4.80 -3.83
CA HIS A 162 13.54 3.53 -3.89
C HIS A 162 14.81 3.66 -4.75
N ALA A 163 14.73 4.43 -5.84
CA ALA A 163 15.89 4.71 -6.69
C ALA A 163 16.93 5.57 -5.95
N ALA A 164 16.48 6.66 -5.30
CA ALA A 164 17.34 7.54 -4.51
C ALA A 164 18.01 6.80 -3.34
N ARG A 165 17.29 5.93 -2.63
CA ARG A 165 17.86 5.05 -1.59
C ARG A 165 18.98 4.19 -2.16
N ARG A 166 18.75 3.51 -3.29
CA ARG A 166 19.74 2.62 -3.92
C ARG A 166 20.96 3.38 -4.43
N ALA A 167 20.76 4.62 -4.87
CA ALA A 167 21.83 5.53 -5.27
C ALA A 167 22.50 6.27 -4.08
N HIS A 168 22.03 6.06 -2.84
CA HIS A 168 22.44 6.82 -1.65
C HIS A 168 22.40 8.34 -1.85
N GLN A 169 21.47 8.82 -2.68
CA GLN A 169 21.39 10.22 -3.07
C GLN A 169 20.42 10.99 -2.17
N TRP A 170 20.93 12.07 -1.58
CA TRP A 170 20.14 13.07 -0.87
C TRP A 170 20.59 14.48 -1.31
N PRO A 171 19.67 15.44 -1.55
CA PRO A 171 18.21 15.33 -1.48
C PRO A 171 17.63 14.46 -2.60
N VAL A 172 16.39 14.00 -2.40
CA VAL A 172 15.67 13.18 -3.38
C VAL A 172 15.22 14.08 -4.53
N SER A 173 15.61 13.77 -5.77
CA SER A 173 15.03 14.38 -6.96
C SER A 173 13.64 13.79 -7.20
N ILE A 174 12.61 14.44 -6.68
CA ILE A 174 11.23 13.93 -6.78
C ILE A 174 10.64 14.44 -8.08
N MET A 175 10.41 13.52 -9.01
CA MET A 175 9.79 13.83 -10.30
C MET A 175 8.44 13.13 -10.51
N GLY A 176 8.05 12.20 -9.63
CA GLY A 176 6.83 11.45 -9.86
C GLY A 176 5.57 12.27 -9.62
N VAL A 177 4.56 11.97 -10.45
CA VAL A 177 3.24 12.62 -10.46
C VAL A 177 2.30 11.99 -9.42
N HIS A 178 2.60 10.77 -8.95
CA HIS A 178 1.71 9.97 -8.13
C HIS A 178 2.20 9.82 -6.69
N ASN A 179 1.38 10.26 -5.74
CA ASN A 179 1.63 10.00 -4.32
C ASN A 179 1.26 8.57 -3.96
N LEU A 180 2.24 7.71 -3.73
CA LEU A 180 2.01 6.35 -3.25
C LEU A 180 1.50 6.30 -1.81
N ALA A 181 1.55 7.41 -1.07
CA ALA A 181 0.85 7.54 0.21
C ALA A 181 -0.66 7.71 0.05
N ASP A 182 -1.14 7.97 -1.18
CA ASP A 182 -2.56 8.09 -1.50
C ASP A 182 -3.26 6.74 -1.65
N MET A 183 -2.49 5.66 -1.85
CA MET A 183 -3.01 4.30 -1.80
C MET A 183 -3.73 4.08 -0.46
N PRO A 184 -4.98 3.60 -0.47
CA PRO A 184 -5.81 3.59 0.72
C PRO A 184 -5.48 2.37 1.58
N TYR A 185 -4.26 2.28 2.11
CA TYR A 185 -3.79 1.16 2.94
C TYR A 185 -4.70 0.93 4.15
N LEU A 186 -5.24 2.00 4.74
CA LEU A 186 -6.22 1.92 5.82
C LEU A 186 -7.59 1.40 5.36
N LEU A 187 -7.99 1.66 4.12
CA LEU A 187 -9.18 1.04 3.52
C LEU A 187 -8.92 -0.42 3.20
N MET A 188 -7.73 -0.77 2.70
CA MET A 188 -7.38 -2.15 2.41
C MET A 188 -7.33 -2.98 3.68
N ILE A 189 -6.74 -2.45 4.76
CA ILE A 189 -6.69 -3.08 6.08
C ILE A 189 -8.09 -3.13 6.69
N SER A 190 -8.90 -2.07 6.65
CA SER A 190 -10.26 -2.11 7.19
C SER A 190 -11.17 -3.07 6.43
N VAL A 191 -11.06 -3.12 5.10
CA VAL A 191 -11.83 -4.01 4.23
C VAL A 191 -11.37 -5.45 4.44
N LEU A 192 -10.07 -5.71 4.54
CA LEU A 192 -9.55 -7.04 4.84
C LEU A 192 -9.96 -7.49 6.26
N LEU A 193 -9.89 -6.58 7.24
CA LEU A 193 -10.38 -6.82 8.59
C LEU A 193 -11.88 -7.15 8.57
N MET A 194 -12.69 -6.42 7.79
CA MET A 194 -14.11 -6.73 7.59
C MET A 194 -14.32 -8.10 6.94
N ILE A 195 -13.64 -8.37 5.83
CA ILE A 195 -13.76 -9.64 5.09
C ILE A 195 -13.33 -10.84 5.95
N VAL A 196 -12.41 -10.66 6.90
CA VAL A 196 -11.95 -11.75 7.78
C VAL A 196 -12.79 -11.86 9.05
N LEU A 197 -13.08 -10.73 9.73
CA LEU A 197 -13.85 -10.73 10.97
C LEU A 197 -15.31 -11.12 10.74
N THR A 198 -15.95 -10.66 9.66
CA THR A 198 -17.37 -10.95 9.40
C THR A 198 -17.65 -12.46 9.28
N PRO A 199 -16.97 -13.26 8.42
CA PRO A 199 -17.21 -14.69 8.35
C PRO A 199 -16.73 -15.43 9.60
N MET A 200 -15.70 -14.95 10.28
CA MET A 200 -15.29 -15.53 11.56
C MET A 200 -16.38 -15.36 12.63
N ILE A 201 -16.98 -14.18 12.74
CA ILE A 201 -18.10 -13.91 13.66
C ILE A 201 -19.30 -14.76 13.28
N ILE A 202 -19.65 -14.85 11.99
CA ILE A 202 -20.74 -15.70 11.50
C ILE A 202 -20.48 -17.17 11.87
N ALA A 203 -19.26 -17.67 11.64
CA ALA A 203 -18.88 -19.03 11.99
C ALA A 203 -18.99 -19.29 13.49
N VAL A 204 -18.48 -18.39 14.34
CA VAL A 204 -18.58 -18.53 15.81
C VAL A 204 -20.03 -18.53 16.28
N VAL A 205 -20.88 -17.63 15.76
CA VAL A 205 -22.31 -17.58 16.09
C VAL A 205 -23.00 -18.87 15.67
N SER A 206 -22.63 -19.45 14.52
CA SER A 206 -23.22 -20.70 14.01
C SER A 206 -22.88 -21.96 14.81
N LEU A 207 -21.86 -21.93 15.68
CA LEU A 207 -21.46 -23.08 16.49
C LEU A 207 -22.36 -23.31 17.72
N PHE A 208 -23.21 -22.35 18.10
CA PHE A 208 -24.09 -22.51 19.25
C PHE A 208 -25.46 -23.06 18.79
N PRO A 209 -25.87 -24.26 19.23
CA PRO A 209 -27.17 -24.85 18.87
C PRO A 209 -28.28 -24.13 19.62
N GLN A 210 -29.23 -23.51 18.91
CA GLN A 210 -30.17 -22.60 19.57
C GLN A 210 -31.60 -22.66 19.01
N LYS A 211 -32.58 -22.55 19.94
CA LYS A 211 -34.04 -22.56 19.69
C LYS A 211 -34.59 -21.12 19.81
N GLY A 212 -35.31 -20.56 18.82
CA GLY A 212 -36.02 -19.26 18.95
C GLY A 212 -35.95 -18.27 17.76
N PRO A 213 -36.55 -17.06 17.88
CA PRO A 213 -36.73 -16.05 16.81
C PRO A 213 -35.44 -15.28 16.47
N ARG A 214 -34.50 -15.99 15.84
CA ARG A 214 -33.10 -15.60 15.69
C ARG A 214 -32.64 -14.96 14.38
N PRO A 215 -33.26 -15.20 13.21
CA PRO A 215 -32.72 -14.63 11.98
C PRO A 215 -32.73 -13.10 12.03
N ALA A 216 -33.71 -12.48 12.72
CA ALA A 216 -33.75 -11.04 12.93
C ALA A 216 -32.58 -10.53 13.79
N PHE A 217 -32.17 -11.26 14.83
CA PHE A 217 -31.05 -10.87 15.69
C PHE A 217 -29.71 -11.00 14.94
N ASP A 218 -29.50 -12.10 14.21
CA ASP A 218 -28.27 -12.31 13.44
C ASP A 218 -28.13 -11.27 12.32
N ILE A 219 -29.22 -10.97 11.60
CA ILE A 219 -29.26 -9.91 10.58
C ILE A 219 -28.99 -8.54 11.22
N ALA A 220 -29.61 -8.23 12.36
CA ALA A 220 -29.38 -6.98 13.07
C ALA A 220 -27.92 -6.85 13.51
N LEU A 221 -27.34 -7.91 14.10
CA LEU A 221 -25.96 -7.94 14.55
C LEU A 221 -24.98 -7.71 13.39
N VAL A 222 -25.15 -8.44 12.27
CA VAL A 222 -24.35 -8.26 11.05
C VAL A 222 -24.51 -6.84 10.51
N GLY A 223 -25.73 -6.29 10.50
CA GLY A 223 -26.02 -4.92 10.10
C GLY A 223 -25.30 -3.89 10.96
N VAL A 224 -25.29 -4.04 12.29
CA VAL A 224 -24.56 -3.15 13.21
C VAL A 224 -23.06 -3.23 12.98
N ILE A 225 -22.50 -4.43 12.80
CA ILE A 225 -21.06 -4.62 12.51
C ILE A 225 -20.68 -3.93 11.20
N LEU A 226 -21.49 -4.08 10.14
CA LEU A 226 -21.27 -3.41 8.87
C LEU A 226 -21.34 -1.90 9.00
N ALA A 227 -22.39 -1.37 9.62
CA ALA A 227 -22.60 0.06 9.77
C ALA A 227 -21.48 0.73 10.59
N THR A 228 -21.10 0.14 11.73
CA THR A 228 -20.01 0.63 12.57
C THR A 228 -18.67 0.61 11.83
N SER A 229 -18.42 -0.42 11.03
CA SER A 229 -17.18 -0.54 10.26
C SER A 229 -17.11 0.45 9.10
N VAL A 230 -18.23 0.71 8.42
CA VAL A 230 -18.31 1.77 7.39
C VAL A 230 -18.11 3.15 8.01
N ALA A 231 -18.74 3.45 9.15
CA ALA A 231 -18.54 4.71 9.86
C ALA A 231 -17.09 4.88 10.31
N PHE A 232 -16.48 3.83 10.86
CA PHE A 232 -15.08 3.82 11.27
C PHE A 232 -14.14 4.02 10.08
N LEU A 233 -14.38 3.34 8.96
CA LEU A 233 -13.63 3.52 7.72
C LEU A 233 -13.74 4.96 7.21
N TRP A 234 -14.94 5.53 7.18
CA TRP A 234 -15.13 6.91 6.76
C TRP A 234 -14.35 7.90 7.65
N LEU A 235 -14.37 7.69 8.98
CA LEU A 235 -13.57 8.49 9.91
C LEU A 235 -12.06 8.33 9.64
N LEU A 236 -11.58 7.11 9.40
CA LEU A 236 -10.18 6.85 9.06
C LEU A 236 -9.79 7.52 7.74
N LEU A 237 -10.62 7.41 6.70
CA LEU A 237 -10.37 8.07 5.41
C LEU A 237 -10.27 9.58 5.59
N ARG A 238 -11.25 10.18 6.29
CA ARG A 238 -11.25 11.61 6.59
C ARG A 238 -10.01 12.02 7.37
N TRP A 239 -9.59 11.22 8.35
CA TRP A 239 -8.42 11.51 9.15
C TRP A 239 -7.12 11.40 8.34
N THR A 240 -6.99 10.38 7.49
CA THR A 240 -5.81 10.19 6.65
C THR A 240 -5.67 11.25 5.56
N HIS A 241 -6.78 11.72 5.01
CA HIS A 241 -6.78 12.74 3.97
C HIS A 241 -6.08 14.04 4.44
N GLN A 242 -6.11 14.35 5.75
CA GLN A 242 -5.41 15.51 6.30
C GLN A 242 -3.87 15.33 6.35
N ALA A 243 -3.38 14.09 6.43
CA ALA A 243 -1.94 13.79 6.50
C ALA A 243 -1.27 13.67 5.13
N ARG A 244 -2.04 13.68 4.03
CA ARG A 244 -1.53 13.47 2.67
C ARG A 244 -1.14 14.79 2.02
N ALA A 245 0.02 14.79 1.36
CA ALA A 245 0.41 15.85 0.45
C ALA A 245 -0.30 15.69 -0.90
N ARG A 246 -0.84 16.77 -1.44
CA ARG A 246 -1.41 16.81 -2.80
C ARG A 246 -0.34 16.97 -3.86
N LEU A 247 0.78 17.58 -3.51
CA LEU A 247 1.90 17.88 -4.38
C LEU A 247 3.21 17.59 -3.63
N PRO A 248 4.29 17.15 -4.31
CA PRO A 248 5.53 16.74 -3.65
C PRO A 248 6.14 17.88 -2.83
N TYR A 249 6.09 19.11 -3.32
CA TYR A 249 6.64 20.27 -2.61
C TYR A 249 5.93 20.52 -1.25
N GLU A 250 4.67 20.09 -1.05
CA GLU A 250 4.02 20.22 0.26
C GLU A 250 4.69 19.39 1.36
N CYS A 251 5.38 18.30 0.97
CA CYS A 251 6.15 17.45 1.87
C CYS A 251 7.63 17.90 1.95
N TRP A 252 8.17 18.37 0.83
CA TRP A 252 9.62 18.52 0.66
C TRP A 252 10.15 19.96 0.65
N ALA A 253 9.31 20.99 0.44
CA ALA A 253 9.73 22.37 0.17
C ALA A 253 10.08 23.23 1.39
N HIS A 254 10.68 22.65 2.42
CA HIS A 254 11.20 23.44 3.55
C HIS A 254 12.57 24.05 3.29
N GLU A 255 13.17 23.81 2.12
CA GLU A 255 14.27 24.67 1.67
C GLU A 255 13.70 26.00 1.16
N PRO A 256 14.23 27.14 1.65
CA PRO A 256 13.73 28.44 1.24
C PRO A 256 13.78 28.55 -0.28
N ILE A 257 12.67 29.04 -0.86
CA ILE A 257 12.44 29.16 -2.32
C ILE A 257 13.62 29.84 -3.05
N SER A 258 14.43 30.61 -2.33
CA SER A 258 15.70 31.19 -2.81
C SER A 258 16.75 30.18 -3.29
N ALA A 259 16.62 28.88 -2.97
CA ALA A 259 17.53 27.83 -3.40
C ALA A 259 17.02 27.00 -4.61
N LEU A 260 15.77 27.20 -5.03
CA LEU A 260 15.21 26.47 -6.18
C LEU A 260 15.75 27.05 -7.50
N PRO A 261 16.19 26.20 -8.45
CA PRO A 261 16.57 26.66 -9.78
C PRO A 261 15.41 27.42 -10.45
N PRO A 262 15.68 28.52 -11.16
CA PRO A 262 14.64 29.37 -11.78
C PRO A 262 13.71 28.62 -12.74
N ALA A 263 14.11 27.44 -13.23
CA ALA A 263 13.29 26.57 -14.06
C ALA A 263 11.98 26.10 -13.40
N PHE A 264 11.94 25.93 -12.07
CA PHE A 264 10.72 25.55 -11.36
C PHE A 264 9.83 26.74 -10.98
N ALA A 265 10.40 27.95 -10.92
CA ALA A 265 9.66 29.17 -10.62
C ALA A 265 8.86 29.69 -11.83
N GLN A 266 9.21 29.25 -13.04
CA GLN A 266 8.63 29.75 -14.29
C GLN A 266 7.62 28.82 -14.93
N SER A 267 7.40 27.60 -14.43
CA SER A 267 6.27 26.80 -14.90
C SER A 267 5.01 27.56 -14.46
N PRO A 268 4.28 28.22 -15.38
CA PRO A 268 3.10 28.95 -14.99
C PRO A 268 2.22 27.89 -14.34
N LEU A 269 1.80 28.13 -13.10
CA LEU A 269 0.67 27.43 -12.52
C LEU A 269 -0.48 27.71 -13.49
N ARG A 270 -0.62 26.84 -14.50
CA ARG A 270 -1.67 26.86 -15.49
C ARG A 270 -2.91 26.64 -14.68
N ASN A 271 -3.54 27.75 -14.32
CA ASN A 271 -4.67 27.82 -13.43
C ASN A 271 -5.76 26.97 -14.11
N PRO A 272 -6.04 25.74 -13.63
CA PRO A 272 -6.88 24.81 -14.38
C PRO A 272 -8.34 25.29 -14.46
N GLY A 273 -8.69 26.36 -13.73
CA GLY A 273 -9.99 27.04 -13.81
C GLY A 273 -10.04 28.24 -14.75
N ALA A 274 -8.94 28.67 -15.40
CA ALA A 274 -8.96 29.82 -16.31
C ALA A 274 -9.34 29.45 -17.76
N ASP A 275 -9.07 28.23 -18.20
CA ASP A 275 -9.32 27.81 -19.61
C ASP A 275 -10.75 27.24 -19.85
N VAL A 276 -11.61 27.14 -18.82
CA VAL A 276 -12.98 26.58 -19.00
C VAL A 276 -13.99 27.63 -19.45
N HIS A 277 -13.70 28.93 -19.31
CA HIS A 277 -14.68 29.98 -19.63
C HIS A 277 -14.63 30.53 -21.06
N ASP A 278 -13.61 30.23 -21.86
CA ASP A 278 -13.41 30.84 -23.19
C ASP A 278 -13.66 29.90 -24.38
N ARG A 279 -14.36 28.77 -24.17
CA ARG A 279 -14.76 27.87 -25.26
C ARG A 279 -16.26 27.58 -25.25
N ILE A 280 -17.06 28.64 -25.29
CA ILE A 280 -18.41 28.58 -25.84
C ILE A 280 -18.29 29.12 -27.25
N ASP A 281 -18.05 28.24 -28.22
CA ASP A 281 -18.23 28.58 -29.62
C ASP A 281 -19.73 28.83 -29.84
N PRO A 282 -20.16 30.01 -30.30
CA PRO A 282 -21.54 30.21 -30.71
C PRO A 282 -21.81 29.30 -31.91
N LEU A 283 -22.70 28.33 -31.72
CA LEU A 283 -23.28 27.56 -32.82
C LEU A 283 -24.07 28.54 -33.70
N ASP A 284 -23.54 28.81 -34.89
CA ASP A 284 -24.30 29.39 -36.00
C ASP A 284 -25.51 28.49 -36.30
N PHE A 285 -26.70 28.98 -35.95
CA PHE A 285 -27.97 28.54 -36.51
C PHE A 285 -28.31 29.53 -37.63
N ASP A 286 -27.98 29.17 -38.86
CA ASP A 286 -28.55 29.82 -40.06
C ASP A 286 -29.73 28.98 -40.56
N ASP A 287 -30.86 29.66 -40.76
CA ASP A 287 -32.08 29.23 -41.46
C ASP A 287 -31.92 29.31 -43.00
#